data_AF-A0A161UY22-F1
#
_entry.id   AF-A0A161UY22-F1
#
_cell.length_a   1.000
_cell.length_b   1.000
_cell.length_c   1.000
_cell.angle_alpha   90.00
_cell.angle_beta   90.00
_cell.angle_gamma   90.00
#
_symmetry.space_group_name_H-M   'P 1'
#
loop_
_entity.id
_entity.type
_entity.pdbx_description
1 polymer ?
#
loop_
_entity_poly.entity_id
_entity_poly.type
_entity_poly.pdbx_seq_one_letter_code
_entity_poly.pdbx_strand_id
1 'polypeptide(L)'
;MNAKILTFPTKQTAINRAEVISFSEVLEAAWDSSLEATLEFVEQNGDYFEEGGAHVVFADLNAPFVRLLKVKGVGEAMSTGEWKVSLLLGLPYKSRCVYETGCKAFVEELKLRNISARVVTFAKDEERF
;
A
#
# COMPACT_ATOMS: atom_id res chain seq x y z
N MET A 1 -19.66 -38.26 14.41
CA MET A 1 -19.35 -36.96 13.77
C MET A 1 -17.99 -37.07 13.12
N ASN A 2 -17.92 -36.94 11.80
CA ASN A 2 -16.68 -37.11 11.03
C ASN A 2 -16.06 -35.72 10.83
N ALA A 3 -15.00 -35.41 11.59
CA ALA A 3 -14.32 -34.13 11.47
C ALA A 3 -13.58 -34.09 10.13
N LYS A 4 -14.16 -33.38 9.14
CA LYS A 4 -13.45 -33.02 7.92
C LYS A 4 -12.27 -32.13 8.31
N ILE A 5 -11.07 -32.70 8.28
CA ILE A 5 -9.83 -31.93 8.40
C ILE A 5 -9.80 -31.00 7.20
N LEU A 6 -10.01 -29.70 7.42
CA LEU A 6 -9.72 -28.66 6.45
C LEU A 6 -8.20 -28.64 6.28
N THR A 7 -7.69 -29.25 5.22
CA THR A 7 -6.29 -29.13 4.86
C THR A 7 -6.04 -27.68 4.47
N PHE A 8 -5.46 -26.91 5.39
CA PHE A 8 -4.85 -25.63 5.07
C PHE A 8 -3.85 -25.87 3.93
N PRO A 9 -3.84 -25.05 2.87
CA PRO A 9 -2.86 -25.18 1.80
C PRO A 9 -1.45 -24.98 2.37
N THR A 10 -0.79 -26.08 2.70
CA THR A 10 0.60 -26.15 3.14
C THR A 10 1.49 -26.08 1.92
N LYS A 11 1.72 -24.84 1.47
CA LYS A 11 2.93 -24.36 0.78
C LYS A 11 2.68 -22.90 0.41
N GLN A 12 2.88 -21.99 1.36
CA GLN A 12 3.35 -20.67 0.96
C GLN A 12 4.72 -20.92 0.31
N THR A 13 4.79 -20.83 -1.02
CA THR A 13 6.09 -20.81 -1.69
C THR A 13 6.88 -19.67 -1.09
N ALA A 14 8.03 -19.98 -0.51
CA ALA A 14 8.97 -18.96 -0.08
C ALA A 14 9.25 -18.06 -1.28
N ILE A 15 9.11 -16.75 -1.12
CA ILE A 15 9.50 -15.79 -2.16
C ILE A 15 10.99 -15.99 -2.45
N ASN A 16 11.35 -16.21 -3.71
CA ASN A 16 12.74 -16.49 -4.05
C ASN A 16 13.56 -15.19 -4.06
N ARG A 17 14.89 -15.29 -3.98
CA ARG A 17 15.77 -14.12 -3.88
C ARG A 17 15.64 -13.15 -5.07
N ALA A 18 15.42 -13.67 -6.28
CA ALA A 18 15.28 -12.84 -7.47
C ALA A 18 13.95 -12.05 -7.45
N GLU A 19 12.87 -12.68 -7.02
CA GLU A 19 11.57 -12.04 -6.79
C GLU A 19 11.68 -10.95 -5.71
N VAL A 20 12.41 -11.22 -4.61
CA VAL A 20 12.63 -10.22 -3.56
C VAL A 20 13.35 -8.99 -4.10
N ILE A 21 14.41 -9.17 -4.90
CA ILE A 21 15.15 -8.06 -5.50
C ILE A 21 14.25 -7.26 -6.45
N SER A 22 13.60 -7.95 -7.40
CA SER A 22 12.74 -7.30 -8.39
C SER A 22 11.58 -6.54 -7.74
N PHE A 23 10.87 -7.15 -6.78
CA PHE A 23 9.79 -6.46 -6.09
C PHE A 23 10.29 -5.36 -5.14
N SER A 24 11.54 -5.42 -4.67
CA SER A 24 12.14 -4.32 -3.91
C SER A 24 12.39 -3.11 -4.79
N GLU A 25 12.92 -3.31 -6.00
CA GLU A 25 13.11 -2.24 -6.99
C GLU A 25 11.76 -1.61 -7.38
N VAL A 26 10.71 -2.43 -7.52
CA VAL A 26 9.34 -1.92 -7.77
C VAL A 26 8.81 -1.12 -6.59
N LEU A 27 9.06 -1.58 -5.36
CA LEU A 27 8.63 -0.86 -4.15
C LEU A 27 9.34 0.49 -4.02
N GLU A 28 10.66 0.53 -4.30
CA GLU A 28 11.46 1.75 -4.28
C GLU A 28 10.99 2.73 -5.35
N ALA A 29 10.81 2.29 -6.61
CA ALA A 29 10.30 3.13 -7.69
C ALA A 29 8.89 3.69 -7.37
N ALA A 30 8.02 2.86 -6.78
CA ALA A 30 6.69 3.30 -6.38
C ALA A 30 6.74 4.34 -5.24
N TRP A 31 7.68 4.21 -4.30
CA TRP A 31 7.90 5.22 -3.25
C TRP A 31 8.45 6.52 -3.80
N ASP A 32 9.44 6.47 -4.70
CA ASP A 32 10.00 7.65 -5.34
C ASP A 32 8.93 8.42 -6.11
N SER A 33 8.13 7.71 -6.92
CA SER A 33 7.00 8.29 -7.65
C SER A 33 5.94 8.88 -6.72
N SER A 34 5.64 8.20 -5.60
CA SER A 34 4.73 8.71 -4.57
C SER A 34 5.21 10.03 -3.98
N LEU A 35 6.50 10.09 -3.61
CA LEU A 35 7.11 11.27 -3.02
C LEU A 35 7.18 12.43 -4.01
N GLU A 36 7.62 12.18 -5.24
CA GLU A 36 7.70 13.18 -6.32
C GLU A 36 6.33 13.80 -6.60
N ALA A 37 5.31 12.97 -6.83
CA ALA A 37 3.95 13.45 -7.08
C ALA A 37 3.36 14.23 -5.89
N THR A 38 3.66 13.81 -4.66
CA THR A 38 3.27 14.54 -3.46
C THR A 38 3.94 15.92 -3.39
N LEU A 39 5.25 16.00 -3.64
CA LEU A 39 6.01 17.25 -3.60
C LEU A 39 5.54 18.22 -4.69
N GLU A 40 5.39 17.75 -5.93
CA GLU A 40 4.89 18.55 -7.05
C GLU A 40 3.48 19.09 -6.76
N PHE A 41 2.60 18.24 -6.22
CA PHE A 41 1.25 18.66 -5.87
C PHE A 41 1.27 19.76 -4.82
N VAL A 42 2.07 19.61 -3.76
CA VAL A 42 2.20 20.62 -2.70
C VAL A 42 2.84 21.90 -3.22
N GLU A 43 3.79 21.84 -4.15
CA GLU A 43 4.38 23.05 -4.75
C GLU A 43 3.35 23.83 -5.57
N GLN A 44 2.51 23.14 -6.34
CA GLN A 44 1.52 23.76 -7.23
C GLN A 44 0.26 24.24 -6.51
N ASN A 45 -0.15 23.51 -5.47
CA ASN A 45 -1.45 23.67 -4.82
C ASN A 45 -1.29 24.08 -3.35
N GLY A 46 -0.20 23.72 -2.68
CA GLY A 46 -0.06 23.85 -1.24
C GLY A 46 -0.79 22.75 -0.47
N ASP A 47 -0.78 22.87 0.86
CA ASP A 47 -1.44 21.94 1.79
C ASP A 47 -2.83 22.49 2.16
N TYR A 48 -3.81 22.27 1.28
CA TYR A 48 -5.20 22.65 1.51
C TYR A 48 -5.84 21.72 2.55
N PHE A 49 -5.71 22.10 3.82
CA PHE A 49 -6.01 21.38 5.06
C PHE A 49 -7.44 20.78 5.17
N GLU A 50 -7.79 19.83 4.30
CA GLU A 50 -8.86 18.87 4.53
C GLU A 50 -8.27 17.72 5.36
N GLU A 51 -8.50 17.73 6.67
CA GLU A 51 -7.91 16.72 7.55
C GLU A 51 -8.38 15.31 7.17
N GLY A 52 -7.41 14.42 7.00
CA GLY A 52 -7.65 13.03 6.64
C GLY A 52 -6.39 12.38 6.12
N GLY A 53 -6.56 11.26 5.43
CA GLY A 53 -5.43 10.53 4.87
C GLY A 53 -5.83 9.67 3.69
N ALA A 54 -4.81 9.04 3.13
CA ALA A 54 -4.98 8.00 2.12
C ALA A 54 -4.01 6.85 2.42
N HIS A 55 -4.44 5.65 2.08
CA HIS A 55 -3.62 4.47 2.14
C HIS A 55 -3.84 3.60 0.91
N VAL A 56 -2.84 2.78 0.59
CA VAL A 56 -2.91 1.81 -0.50
C VAL A 56 -3.34 0.46 0.07
N VAL A 57 -4.32 -0.17 -0.56
CA VAL A 57 -4.89 -1.44 -0.15
C VAL A 57 -4.64 -2.51 -1.20
N PHE A 58 -4.21 -3.68 -0.74
CA PHE A 58 -4.05 -4.90 -1.53
C PHE A 58 -5.08 -5.94 -1.07
N ALA A 59 -5.93 -6.38 -2.00
CA ALA A 59 -7.00 -7.34 -1.71
C ALA A 59 -6.47 -8.79 -1.59
N ASP A 60 -5.44 -9.16 -2.36
CA ASP A 60 -4.85 -10.50 -2.30
C ASP A 60 -3.68 -10.56 -1.30
N LEU A 61 -3.97 -11.04 -0.09
CA LEU A 61 -2.98 -11.23 0.97
C LEU A 61 -1.86 -12.23 0.64
N ASN A 62 -2.05 -13.07 -0.39
CA ASN A 62 -1.11 -14.09 -0.84
C ASN A 62 -0.29 -13.63 -2.05
N ALA A 63 -0.60 -12.47 -2.62
CA ALA A 63 0.15 -11.91 -3.74
C ALA A 63 1.66 -11.84 -3.41
N PRO A 64 2.55 -12.14 -4.37
CA PRO A 64 4.00 -12.08 -4.15
C PRO A 64 4.47 -10.74 -3.59
N PHE A 65 3.90 -9.64 -4.09
CA PHE A 65 4.22 -8.29 -3.61
C PHE A 65 3.80 -8.07 -2.15
N VAL A 66 2.61 -8.53 -1.74
CA VAL A 66 2.14 -8.43 -0.34
C VAL A 66 3.01 -9.29 0.59
N ARG A 67 3.49 -10.44 0.13
CA ARG A 67 4.46 -11.24 0.88
C ARG A 67 5.78 -10.49 1.09
N LEU A 68 6.29 -9.78 0.08
CA LEU A 68 7.45 -8.91 0.25
C LEU A 68 7.20 -7.83 1.30
N LEU A 69 6.06 -7.13 1.22
CA LEU A 69 5.70 -6.08 2.18
C LEU A 69 5.71 -6.60 3.62
N LYS A 70 5.13 -7.79 3.86
CA LYS A 70 5.16 -8.48 5.16
C LYS A 70 6.59 -8.76 5.64
N VAL A 71 7.46 -9.26 4.74
CA VAL A 71 8.86 -9.56 5.07
C VAL A 71 9.65 -8.28 5.41
N LYS A 72 9.38 -7.18 4.71
CA LYS A 72 10.00 -5.86 4.96
C LYS A 72 9.37 -5.11 6.15
N GLY A 73 8.30 -5.63 6.76
CA GLY A 73 7.58 -4.94 7.84
C GLY A 73 6.84 -3.68 7.38
N VAL A 74 6.43 -3.63 6.11
CA VAL A 74 5.75 -2.48 5.51
C VAL A 74 4.25 -2.72 5.47
N GLY A 75 3.49 -1.85 6.12
CA GLY A 75 2.04 -1.93 6.17
C GLY A 75 1.49 -2.83 7.27
N GLU A 76 0.18 -3.01 7.28
CA GLU A 76 -0.57 -3.72 8.31
C GLU A 76 -1.80 -4.45 7.74
N ALA A 77 -2.28 -5.46 8.47
CA ALA A 77 -3.50 -6.17 8.09
C ALA A 77 -4.75 -5.39 8.54
N MET A 78 -5.73 -5.28 7.64
CA MET A 78 -7.04 -4.72 7.95
C MET A 78 -7.99 -5.79 8.48
N SER A 79 -8.96 -5.39 9.30
CA SER A 79 -10.06 -6.23 9.79
C SER A 79 -10.90 -6.84 8.66
N THR A 80 -10.95 -6.17 7.51
CA THR A 80 -11.62 -6.59 6.27
C THR A 80 -10.91 -7.73 5.53
N GLY A 81 -9.71 -8.13 5.96
CA GLY A 81 -8.91 -9.15 5.29
C GLY A 81 -8.03 -8.63 4.16
N GLU A 82 -7.76 -7.32 4.14
CA GLU A 82 -6.89 -6.66 3.15
C GLU A 82 -5.55 -6.24 3.78
N TRP A 83 -4.55 -5.94 2.95
CA TRP A 83 -3.25 -5.40 3.41
C TRP A 83 -3.16 -3.91 3.09
N LYS A 84 -2.92 -3.09 4.11
CA LYS A 84 -2.87 -1.62 4.04
C LYS A 84 -1.44 -1.12 4.12
N VAL A 85 -1.08 -0.16 3.27
CA VAL A 85 0.21 0.55 3.30
C VAL A 85 -0.05 2.05 3.36
N SER A 86 0.45 2.70 4.42
CA SER A 86 0.45 4.16 4.56
C SER A 86 1.78 4.73 4.08
N LEU A 87 1.76 5.57 3.04
CA LEU A 87 2.97 5.96 2.30
C LEU A 87 3.67 7.21 2.82
N LEU A 88 2.98 8.05 3.58
CA LEU A 88 3.45 9.40 3.92
C LEU A 88 3.77 9.55 5.42
N LEU A 89 4.09 8.43 6.08
CA LEU A 89 4.49 8.37 7.48
C LEU A 89 5.83 9.11 7.68
N GLY A 90 5.76 10.41 7.93
CA GLY A 90 6.93 11.26 8.22
C GLY A 90 6.94 12.61 7.53
N LEU A 91 6.05 12.84 6.56
CA LEU A 91 5.92 14.15 5.92
C LEU A 91 4.97 15.06 6.74
N PRO A 92 5.25 16.38 6.83
CA PRO A 92 4.50 17.30 7.69
C PRO A 92 3.15 17.75 7.10
N TYR A 93 2.62 17.04 6.10
CA TYR A 93 1.38 17.38 5.40
C TYR A 93 0.15 16.89 6.13
N LYS A 94 -0.95 17.63 6.01
CA LYS A 94 -2.19 17.33 6.74
C LYS A 94 -3.42 17.18 5.85
N SER A 95 -3.34 17.58 4.59
CA SER A 95 -4.42 17.46 3.62
C SER A 95 -4.55 16.06 3.04
N ARG A 96 -5.74 15.48 3.14
CA ARG A 96 -6.14 14.23 2.48
C ARG A 96 -5.79 14.22 0.99
N CYS A 97 -5.93 15.34 0.29
CA CYS A 97 -5.65 15.45 -1.14
C CYS A 97 -4.16 15.22 -1.46
N VAL A 98 -3.27 15.71 -0.59
CA VAL A 98 -1.83 15.46 -0.68
C VAL A 98 -1.53 13.98 -0.50
N TYR A 99 -2.22 13.33 0.45
CA TYR A 99 -2.10 11.89 0.64
C TYR A 99 -2.61 11.08 -0.55
N GLU A 100 -3.77 11.44 -1.07
CA GLU A 100 -4.39 10.75 -2.19
C GLU A 100 -3.50 10.81 -3.45
N THR A 101 -2.90 11.95 -3.75
CA THR A 101 -2.01 12.12 -4.90
C THR A 101 -0.80 11.19 -4.82
N GLY A 102 -0.13 11.15 -3.67
CA GLY A 102 1.01 10.24 -3.45
C GLY A 102 0.59 8.76 -3.56
N CYS A 103 -0.57 8.39 -3.01
CA CYS A 103 -1.10 7.03 -3.13
C CYS A 103 -1.49 6.66 -4.57
N LYS A 104 -2.03 7.60 -5.34
CA LYS A 104 -2.36 7.37 -6.76
C LYS A 104 -1.10 7.11 -7.58
N ALA A 105 -0.08 7.94 -7.42
CA ALA A 105 1.20 7.77 -8.12
C ALA A 105 1.85 6.41 -7.80
N PHE A 106 1.86 6.02 -6.51
CA PHE A 106 2.32 4.71 -6.09
C PHE A 106 1.56 3.56 -6.78
N VAL A 107 0.22 3.65 -6.86
CA VAL A 107 -0.60 2.64 -7.53
C VAL A 107 -0.36 2.60 -9.05
N GLU A 108 -0.12 3.75 -9.70
CA GLU A 108 0.21 3.78 -11.13
C GLU A 108 1.53 3.05 -11.43
N GLU A 109 2.57 3.22 -10.61
CA GLU A 109 3.82 2.45 -10.73
C GLU A 109 3.59 0.94 -10.57
N LEU A 110 2.74 0.54 -9.64
CA LEU A 110 2.38 -0.86 -9.45
C LEU A 110 1.64 -1.45 -10.66
N LYS A 111 0.79 -0.66 -11.32
CA LYS A 111 0.06 -1.08 -12.54
C LYS A 111 1.01 -1.39 -13.69
N LEU A 112 2.12 -0.66 -13.84
CA LEU A 112 3.15 -0.94 -14.85
C LEU A 112 3.77 -2.34 -14.70
N ARG A 113 3.63 -2.95 -13.52
CA ARG A 113 4.12 -4.28 -13.17
C ARG A 113 3.01 -5.31 -12.96
N ASN A 114 1.78 -5.01 -13.37
CA ASN A 114 0.59 -5.85 -13.19
C ASN A 114 0.31 -6.20 -11.72
N ILE A 115 0.67 -5.32 -10.78
CA ILE A 115 0.38 -5.48 -9.36
C ILE A 115 -0.92 -4.71 -9.05
N SER A 116 -1.94 -5.44 -8.60
CA SER A 116 -3.25 -4.85 -8.27
C SER A 116 -3.25 -4.24 -6.88
N ALA A 117 -3.58 -2.96 -6.81
CA ALA A 117 -3.77 -2.20 -5.58
C ALA A 117 -4.80 -1.09 -5.81
N ARG A 118 -5.42 -0.59 -4.74
CA ARG A 118 -6.36 0.53 -4.79
C ARG A 118 -6.06 1.58 -3.73
N VAL A 119 -6.39 2.82 -4.01
CA VAL A 119 -6.31 3.91 -3.03
C VAL A 119 -7.60 3.97 -2.22
N VAL A 120 -7.47 4.10 -0.91
CA VAL A 120 -8.57 4.41 -0.01
C VAL A 120 -8.26 5.73 0.66
N THR A 121 -9.17 6.70 0.49
CA THR A 121 -9.12 7.98 1.17
C THR A 121 -10.14 8.00 2.31
N PHE A 122 -9.82 8.71 3.38
CA PHE A 122 -10.67 8.85 4.54
C PHE A 122 -10.54 10.26 5.10
N ALA A 123 -11.64 10.81 5.62
CA ALA A 123 -11.57 12.01 6.44
C ALA A 123 -11.06 11.65 7.85
N LYS A 124 -10.49 12.61 8.58
CA LYS A 124 -9.97 12.38 9.94
C LYS A 124 -11.00 11.75 10.90
N ASP A 125 -12.28 12.03 10.70
CA ASP A 125 -13.37 11.50 11.53
C ASP A 125 -13.75 10.05 11.18
N GLU A 126 -13.24 9.50 10.07
CA GLU A 126 -13.59 8.19 9.53
C GLU A 126 -12.53 7.11 9.82
N GLU A 127 -11.38 7.46 10.41
CA GLU A 127 -10.26 6.52 10.68
C GLU A 127 -10.61 5.43 11.73
N ARG A 128 -11.84 5.43 12.28
CA ARG A 128 -12.29 4.53 13.35
C ARG A 128 -12.86 3.17 12.90
N PHE A 129 -12.80 2.81 11.62
CA PHE A 129 -13.40 1.56 11.12
C PHE A 129 -12.41 0.65 10.39
#